data_AF-A0A4Q5YF96-F1
#
_entry.id   AF-A0A4Q5YF96-F1
#
_cell.length_a   1.000
_cell.length_b   1.000
_cell.length_c   1.000
_cell.angle_alpha   90.00
_cell.angle_beta   90.00
_cell.angle_gamma   90.00
#
_symmetry.space_group_name_H-M   'P 1'
#
loop_
_entity.id
_entity.type
_entity.pdbx_description
1 polymer ?
#
loop_
_entity_poly.entity_id
_entity_poly.type
_entity_poly.pdbx_seq_one_letter_code
_entity_poly.pdbx_strand_id
1 'polypeptide(L)'
;MEDEFVGEIKMFAFDFVPAGFSRCEGQLLAIAPNSALFSILGVTYGGNGQVTFALPDLRNRLVMGVGQNHQQGELGGVENVVLITSGLPTHTHAIHT
;
A
#
# COMPACT_ATOMS: atom_id res chain seq x y z
N MET A 1 0.23 -16.03 21.01
CA MET A 1 0.85 -14.76 20.58
C MET A 1 1.16 -15.02 19.12
N GLU A 2 0.37 -14.45 18.22
CA GLU A 2 0.55 -14.68 16.78
C GLU A 2 1.91 -14.09 16.41
N ASP A 3 2.82 -14.93 15.91
CA ASP A 3 4.14 -14.46 15.48
C ASP A 3 3.97 -13.47 14.32
N GLU A 4 4.55 -12.27 14.43
CA GLU A 4 4.58 -11.33 13.31
C GLU A 4 5.44 -11.85 12.17
N PHE A 5 4.91 -11.77 10.94
CA PHE A 5 5.64 -12.18 9.75
C PHE A 5 6.41 -11.01 9.13
N VAL A 6 7.62 -11.30 8.63
CA VAL A 6 8.38 -10.31 7.84
C VAL A 6 7.58 -9.95 6.59
N GLY A 7 7.40 -8.65 6.35
CA GLY A 7 6.60 -8.13 5.23
C GLY A 7 5.13 -7.89 5.55
N GLU A 8 4.68 -8.14 6.78
CA GLU A 8 3.34 -7.78 7.22
C GLU A 8 3.15 -6.25 7.26
N ILE A 9 1.99 -5.79 6.78
CA ILE A 9 1.57 -4.38 6.86
C ILE A 9 0.47 -4.28 7.92
N LYS A 10 0.72 -3.48 8.97
CA LYS A 10 -0.23 -3.20 10.03
C LYS A 10 -0.54 -1.71 10.09
N MET A 11 -1.81 -1.39 10.33
CA MET A 11 -2.23 -0.03 10.67
C MET A 11 -2.07 0.21 12.16
N PHE A 12 -1.48 1.33 12.53
CA PHE A 12 -1.29 1.74 13.92
C PHE A 12 -2.09 3.01 14.20
N ALA A 13 -2.68 3.10 15.39
CA ALA A 13 -3.44 4.27 15.83
C ALA A 13 -2.58 5.37 16.47
N PHE A 14 -1.26 5.15 16.58
CA PHE A 14 -0.30 6.03 17.23
C PHE A 14 0.82 6.45 16.25
N ASP A 15 1.53 7.54 16.57
CA ASP A 15 2.51 8.19 15.68
C ASP A 15 3.97 7.69 15.84
N PHE A 16 4.25 6.69 16.68
CA PHE A 16 5.59 6.09 16.74
C PHE A 16 5.64 4.75 16.01
N VAL A 17 6.84 4.36 15.57
CA VAL A 17 7.07 3.07 14.92
C VAL A 17 7.48 2.04 15.97
N PRO A 18 6.73 0.94 16.16
CA PRO A 18 7.13 -0.13 17.06
C PRO A 18 8.43 -0.79 16.60
N ALA A 19 9.15 -1.40 17.54
CA ALA A 19 10.35 -2.18 17.20
C ALA A 19 10.01 -3.31 16.20
N GLY A 20 10.88 -3.51 15.21
CA GLY A 20 10.66 -4.48 14.13
C GLY A 20 9.82 -3.97 12.96
N PHE A 21 9.22 -2.78 13.08
CA PHE A 21 8.46 -2.14 12.00
C PHE A 21 9.20 -0.93 11.42
N SER A 22 8.74 -0.52 10.24
CA SER A 22 9.15 0.72 9.57
C SER A 22 7.91 1.37 8.97
N ARG A 23 7.88 2.71 8.87
CA ARG A 23 6.71 3.39 8.27
C ARG A 23 6.63 3.07 6.78
N CYS A 24 5.43 2.93 6.23
CA CYS A 24 5.24 2.81 4.79
C CYS A 24 5.17 4.21 4.16
N GLU A 25 6.29 4.95 4.14
CA GLU A 25 6.39 6.31 3.59
C GLU A 25 7.31 6.38 2.36
N GLY A 26 7.61 5.25 1.72
CA GLY A 26 8.44 5.20 0.52
C GLY A 26 9.95 5.30 0.77
N GLN A 27 10.43 5.19 2.01
CA GLN A 27 11.88 5.29 2.26
C GLN A 27 12.68 4.16 1.59
N LEU A 28 13.92 4.51 1.20
CA LEU A 28 14.93 3.56 0.74
C LEU A 28 15.64 2.92 1.94
N LEU A 29 15.68 1.59 1.95
CA LEU A 29 16.41 0.80 2.94
C LEU A 29 17.59 0.08 2.28
N ALA A 30 18.66 -0.10 3.05
CA ALA A 30 19.78 -0.93 2.62
C ALA A 30 19.39 -2.41 2.64
N ILE A 31 19.79 -3.15 1.61
CA ILE A 31 19.50 -4.59 1.47
C ILE A 31 20.26 -5.41 2.53
N ALA A 32 21.51 -5.03 2.83
CA ALA A 32 22.38 -5.83 3.70
C ALA A 32 21.78 -6.18 5.08
N PRO A 33 21.22 -5.22 5.85
CA PRO A 33 20.55 -5.56 7.12
C PRO A 33 19.09 -6.04 6.96
N ASN A 34 18.50 -5.95 5.77
CA ASN A 34 17.07 -6.23 5.53
C ASN A 34 16.87 -7.30 4.45
N SER A 35 17.77 -8.28 4.36
CA SER A 35 17.78 -9.27 3.28
C SER A 35 16.49 -10.10 3.20
N ALA A 36 15.91 -10.47 4.35
CA ALA A 36 14.63 -11.18 4.41
C ALA A 36 13.48 -10.35 3.81
N LEU A 37 13.37 -9.08 4.22
CA LEU A 37 12.35 -8.18 3.69
C LEU A 37 12.55 -7.89 2.19
N PHE A 38 13.79 -7.71 1.75
CA PHE A 38 14.12 -7.54 0.33
C PHE A 38 13.74 -8.77 -0.49
N SER A 39 13.91 -9.99 0.03
CA SER A 39 13.50 -11.21 -0.69
C SER A 39 12.00 -11.28 -0.97
N ILE A 40 11.18 -10.56 -0.19
CA ILE A 40 9.72 -10.50 -0.33
C ILE A 40 9.32 -9.33 -1.24
N LEU A 41 9.86 -8.13 -0.99
CA LEU A 41 9.43 -6.91 -1.69
C LEU A 41 10.18 -6.65 -3.00
N GLY A 42 11.39 -7.20 -3.13
CA GLY A 42 12.29 -6.92 -4.25
C GLY A 42 12.48 -5.42 -4.46
N VAL A 43 12.36 -4.98 -5.71
CA VAL A 43 12.38 -3.56 -6.12
C VAL A 43 11.01 -3.05 -6.54
N THR A 44 9.92 -3.73 -6.16
CA THR A 44 8.56 -3.39 -6.58
C THR A 44 8.19 -1.93 -6.29
N TYR A 45 8.69 -1.38 -5.18
CA TYR A 45 8.42 0.00 -4.77
C TYR A 45 9.57 0.96 -5.09
N GLY A 46 10.65 0.49 -5.72
CA GLY A 46 11.82 1.27 -6.09
C GLY A 46 13.14 0.79 -5.46
N GLY A 47 14.17 1.63 -5.58
CA GLY A 47 15.56 1.31 -5.22
C GLY A 47 16.35 0.71 -6.38
N ASN A 48 17.63 0.42 -6.14
CA ASN A 48 18.53 -0.07 -7.19
C ASN A 48 18.68 -1.59 -7.25
N GLY A 49 18.10 -2.33 -6.28
CA GLY A 49 18.14 -3.80 -6.24
C GLY A 49 19.51 -4.42 -5.95
N GLN A 50 20.54 -3.60 -5.77
CA GLN A 50 21.91 -4.04 -5.50
C GLN A 50 22.36 -3.67 -4.09
N VAL A 51 22.03 -2.45 -3.67
CA VAL A 51 22.39 -1.89 -2.36
C VAL A 51 21.13 -1.49 -1.61
N THR A 52 20.09 -1.04 -2.32
CA THR A 52 18.87 -0.47 -1.74
C THR A 52 17.61 -0.99 -2.40
N PHE A 53 16.53 -0.99 -1.64
CA PHE A 53 15.16 -1.20 -2.09
C PHE A 53 14.24 -0.22 -1.34
N ALA A 54 13.07 0.06 -1.89
CA ALA A 54 12.10 0.95 -1.26
C ALA A 54 10.97 0.19 -0.56
N LEU A 55 10.43 0.80 0.49
CA LEU A 55 9.16 0.40 1.07
C LEU A 55 7.98 0.99 0.29
N PRO A 56 6.75 0.47 0.46
CA PRO A 56 5.55 1.12 -0.05
C PRO A 56 5.38 2.53 0.52
N ASP A 57 4.77 3.42 -0.25
CA ASP A 57 4.27 4.72 0.23
C ASP A 57 2.74 4.67 0.34
N LEU A 58 2.25 4.56 1.59
CA LEU A 58 0.83 4.43 1.91
C LEU A 58 0.23 5.72 2.49
N ARG A 59 0.98 6.83 2.49
CA ARG A 59 0.46 8.12 2.94
C ARG A 59 -0.70 8.54 2.03
N ASN A 60 -1.85 8.82 2.64
CA ASN A 60 -3.10 9.17 1.96
C ASN A 60 -3.56 8.12 0.94
N ARG A 61 -3.26 6.83 1.16
CA ARG A 61 -3.67 5.72 0.30
C ARG A 61 -4.36 4.63 1.08
N LEU A 62 -5.27 3.93 0.40
CA LEU A 62 -5.86 2.69 0.88
C LEU A 62 -5.15 1.50 0.23
N VAL A 63 -4.90 0.46 1.02
CA VAL A 63 -4.36 -0.81 0.52
C VAL A 63 -5.50 -1.64 -0.06
N MET A 64 -5.29 -2.21 -1.25
CA MET A 64 -6.21 -3.14 -1.88
C MET A 64 -5.49 -4.45 -2.21
N GLY A 65 -6.24 -5.55 -2.26
CA GLY A 65 -5.71 -6.83 -2.68
C GLY A 65 -5.28 -6.83 -4.15
N VAL A 66 -4.20 -7.53 -4.45
CA VAL A 66 -3.73 -7.76 -5.82
C VAL A 66 -4.80 -8.56 -6.58
N GLY A 67 -5.05 -8.20 -7.83
CA GLY A 67 -6.05 -8.85 -8.67
C GLY A 67 -5.67 -8.82 -10.15
N GLN A 68 -6.54 -9.39 -11.00
CA GLN A 68 -6.26 -9.49 -12.44
C GLN A 68 -5.95 -8.13 -13.12
N ASN A 69 -6.57 -7.06 -12.62
CA ASN A 69 -6.45 -5.70 -13.17
C ASN A 69 -5.60 -4.77 -12.31
N HIS A 70 -5.05 -5.24 -11.19
CA HIS A 70 -4.22 -4.42 -10.30
C HIS A 70 -3.02 -5.25 -9.84
N GLN A 71 -1.84 -4.89 -10.32
CA GLN A 71 -0.60 -5.56 -9.95
C GLN A 71 -0.07 -5.02 -8.62
N GLN A 72 0.76 -5.81 -7.95
CA GLN A 72 1.44 -5.35 -6.74
C GLN A 72 2.34 -4.15 -7.05
N GLY A 73 2.25 -3.10 -6.24
CA GLY A 73 3.02 -1.86 -6.42
C GLY A 73 2.42 -0.88 -7.43
N GLU A 74 1.32 -1.24 -8.10
CA GLU A 74 0.59 -0.33 -8.97
C GLU A 74 -0.04 0.81 -8.15
N LEU A 75 0.19 2.05 -8.61
CA LEU A 75 -0.46 3.23 -8.04
C LEU A 75 -1.77 3.48 -8.79
N GLY A 76 -2.87 3.56 -8.04
CA GLY A 76 -4.19 3.85 -8.58
C GLY A 76 -4.96 4.88 -7.74
N GLY A 77 -6.12 5.27 -8.27
CA GLY A 77 -7.02 6.21 -7.63
C GLY A 77 -6.55 7.67 -7.65
N VAL A 78 -7.40 8.53 -7.10
CA VAL A 78 -7.16 9.96 -6.92
C VAL A 78 -7.58 10.37 -5.52
N GLU A 79 -6.80 11.23 -4.87
CA GLU A 79 -7.07 11.70 -3.50
C GLU A 79 -8.32 12.57 -3.44
N ASN A 80 -8.57 13.35 -4.49
CA ASN A 80 -9.74 14.21 -4.62
C ASN A 80 -10.46 13.85 -5.93
N VAL A 81 -11.75 13.50 -5.81
CA VAL A 81 -12.62 13.22 -6.95
C VAL A 81 -13.88 14.08 -6.88
N VAL A 82 -14.17 14.82 -7.95
CA VAL A 82 -15.44 15.53 -8.08
C VAL A 82 -16.48 14.52 -8.57
N LEU A 83 -17.56 14.33 -7.80
CA LEU A 83 -18.66 13.45 -8.19
C LEU A 83 -19.47 14.09 -9.31
N ILE A 84 -19.47 13.45 -10.47
CA ILE A 84 -20.31 13.78 -11.62
C ILE A 84 -21.26 12.62 -11.89
N THR A 85 -22.37 12.86 -12.59
CA THR A 85 -23.41 11.85 -12.82
C THR A 85 -22.88 10.57 -13.48
N SER A 86 -21.88 10.69 -14.37
CA SER A 86 -21.23 9.53 -15.01
C SER A 86 -20.31 8.73 -14.08
N GLY A 87 -19.92 9.29 -12.93
CA GLY A 87 -19.10 8.63 -11.91
C GLY A 87 -19.92 7.89 -10.85
N LEU A 88 -21.25 8.00 -10.88
CA LEU A 88 -22.14 7.26 -9.98
C LEU A 88 -22.64 5.99 -10.66
N PRO A 89 -22.85 4.89 -9.91
CA PRO A 89 -23.57 3.73 -10.42
C PRO A 89 -24.96 4.13 -10.95
N THR A 90 -25.36 3.52 -12.06
CA THR A 90 -26.69 3.71 -12.64
C THR A 90 -27.75 3.23 -11.64
N HIS A 91 -28.72 4.09 -11.34
CA HIS A 91 -29.81 3.78 -10.42
C HIS A 91 -31.14 4.37 -10.93
N THR A 92 -32.26 3.86 -10.42
CA THR A 92 -33.61 4.32 -10.78
C THR A 92 -34.46 4.50 -9.51
N HIS A 93 -35.48 5.36 -9.58
CA HIS A 93 -36.43 5.58 -8.49
C HIS A 93 -37.83 5.16 -8.96
N ALA A 94 -38.47 4.24 -8.22
CA ALA A 94 -39.87 3.93 -8.42
C ALA A 94 -40.73 4.94 -7.65
N ILE A 95 -41.60 5.67 -8.34
CA ILE A 95 -42.59 6.53 -7.70
C ILE A 95 -43.76 5.65 -7.28
N HIS A 96 -44.07 5.64 -5.98
CA HIS A 96 -45.35 5.12 -5.47
C HIS A 96 -46.32 6.29 -5.30
N THR A 97 -47.51 6.15 -5.86
CA THR A 97 -48.66 7.04 -5.70
C THR A 97 -49.76 6.34 -4.96
#